data_AF-A0A077PUY5-F1
#
_entry.id   AF-A0A077PUY5-F1
#
_cell.length_a   1.000
_cell.length_b   1.000
_cell.length_c   1.000
_cell.angle_alpha   90.00
_cell.angle_beta   90.00
_cell.angle_gamma   90.00
#
_symmetry.space_group_name_H-M   'P 1'
#
loop_
_entity.id
_entity.type
_entity.pdbx_description
1 polymer ?
#
loop_
_entity_poly.entity_id
_entity_poly.type
_entity_poly.pdbx_seq_one_letter_code
_entity_poly.pdbx_strand_id
1 'polypeptide(L)' 'MIHPFREGNGRVQRLFFEHLVLSAGYELDWQDIDVTEWINANIDGVFVNYEPMKIIFKRIIKVAVNYF' A
#
# COMPACT_ATOMS: atom_id res chain seq x y z
N MET A 1 11.70 -2.66 8.33
CA MET A 1 10.83 -3.47 7.45
C MET A 1 10.81 -4.90 7.99
N ILE A 2 9.62 -5.52 8.11
CA ILE A 2 9.46 -6.90 8.61
C ILE A 2 9.11 -7.79 7.42
N HIS A 3 9.84 -8.89 7.23
CA HIS A 3 9.61 -9.91 6.19
C HIS A 3 9.35 -11.28 6.85
N PRO A 4 8.13 -11.53 7.35
CA PRO A 4 7.86 -12.71 8.16
C PRO A 4 7.78 -14.03 7.37
N PHE A 5 7.72 -13.99 6.03
CA PHE A 5 7.61 -15.17 5.18
C PHE A 5 8.87 -15.37 4.32
N ARG A 6 9.13 -16.63 3.94
CA ARG A 6 10.21 -17.00 3.00
C ARG A 6 10.07 -16.28 1.65
N GLU A 7 8.83 -16.20 1.14
CA GLU A 7 8.48 -15.50 -0.10
C GLU A 7 7.07 -14.90 0.02
N GLY A 8 6.77 -13.90 -0.81
CA GLY A 8 5.42 -13.36 -0.92
C GLY A 8 5.03 -12.29 0.10
N ASN A 9 5.98 -11.78 0.90
CA ASN A 9 5.75 -10.71 1.89
C ASN A 9 4.95 -9.53 1.33
N GLY A 10 5.36 -8.98 0.18
CA GLY A 10 4.66 -7.83 -0.42
C GLY A 10 3.21 -8.14 -0.83
N ARG A 11 2.94 -9.35 -1.33
CA ARG A 11 1.58 -9.78 -1.70
C ARG A 11 0.68 -9.91 -0.47
N VAL A 12 1.18 -10.55 0.59
CA VAL A 12 0.43 -10.73 1.84
C VAL A 12 0.21 -9.40 2.55
N GLN A 13 1.23 -8.55 2.61
CA GLN A 13 1.12 -7.22 3.20
C GLN A 13 0.11 -6.35 2.45
N ARG A 14 0.12 -6.36 1.12
CA ARG A 14 -0.86 -5.61 0.30
C ARG A 14 -2.29 -6.05 0.60
N LEU A 15 -2.56 -7.37 0.58
CA LEU A 15 -3.89 -7.91 0.91
C LEU A 15 -4.31 -7.54 2.34
N PHE A 16 -3.40 -7.65 3.31
CA PHE A 16 -3.69 -7.25 4.69
C PHE A 16 -4.07 -5.76 4.79
N PHE A 17 -3.31 -4.87 4.12
CA PHE A 17 -3.61 -3.45 4.12
C PHE A 17 -4.90 -3.11 3.38
N GLU A 18 -5.25 -3.82 2.31
CA GLU A 18 -6.54 -3.67 1.63
C GLU A 18 -7.71 -4.00 2.57
N HIS A 19 -7.63 -5.10 3.33
CA HIS A 19 -8.63 -5.39 4.34
C HIS A 19 -8.66 -4.37 5.47
N LEU A 20 -7.50 -3.90 5.92
CA LEU A 20 -7.40 -2.89 6.97
C LEU A 20 -8.09 -1.59 6.54
N VAL A 21 -7.76 -1.06 5.36
CA VAL A 21 -8.35 0.19 4.89
C VAL A 21 -9.85 0.06 4.62
N LEU A 22 -10.30 -1.08 4.09
CA LEU A 22 -11.73 -1.38 3.90
C LEU A 22 -12.47 -1.38 5.23
N SER A 23 -11.90 -2.01 6.26
CA SER A 23 -12.49 -1.98 7.61
C SER A 23 -12.55 -0.58 8.22
N ALA A 24 -11.72 0.34 7.73
CA ALA A 24 -11.70 1.75 8.12
C ALA A 24 -12.58 2.65 7.24
N GLY A 25 -13.33 2.09 6.28
CA GLY A 25 -14.21 2.85 5.38
C GLY A 25 -13.51 3.47 4.16
N TYR A 26 -12.33 2.94 3.80
CA TYR A 26 -11.54 3.39 2.66
C TYR A 26 -11.24 2.25 1.69
N GLU A 27 -10.88 2.59 0.45
CA GLU A 27 -10.36 1.65 -0.54
C GLU A 27 -9.08 2.18 -1.17
N LEU A 28 -8.29 1.27 -1.77
CA LEU A 28 -7.05 1.60 -2.48
C LEU A 28 -7.23 1.31 -3.98
N ASP A 29 -7.09 2.35 -4.80
CA ASP A 29 -7.10 2.23 -6.25
C ASP A 29 -5.67 2.09 -6.81
N TRP A 30 -5.29 0.87 -7.17
CA TRP A 30 -3.95 0.55 -7.63
C TRP A 30 -3.73 0.74 -9.15
N GLN A 31 -4.75 1.14 -9.92
CA GLN A 31 -4.69 1.10 -11.40
C GLN A 31 -3.51 1.89 -11.98
N ASP A 32 -3.19 3.05 -11.39
CA ASP A 32 -2.20 3.99 -11.93
C ASP A 32 -0.86 4.00 -11.17
N ILE A 33 -0.52 2.92 -10.45
CA ILE A 33 0.77 2.81 -9.75
C ILE A 33 1.76 2.01 -10.59
N ASP A 34 2.85 2.67 -10.97
CA ASP A 34 3.96 2.01 -11.65
C ASP A 34 4.70 1.07 -10.69
N VAL A 35 5.10 -0.11 -11.19
CA VAL A 35 5.79 -1.12 -10.38
C VAL A 35 7.13 -0.61 -9.85
N THR A 36 7.86 0.17 -10.65
CA THR A 36 9.15 0.76 -10.26
C THR A 36 8.94 1.85 -9.22
N GLU A 37 7.93 2.72 -9.38
CA GLU A 37 7.53 3.71 -8.39
C GLU A 37 7.25 3.04 -7.03
N TRP A 38 6.45 1.98 -7.04
CA TRP A 38 6.12 1.22 -5.84
C TRP A 38 7.35 0.58 -5.18
N ILE A 39 8.22 -0.06 -5.97
CA ILE A 39 9.45 -0.69 -5.46
C ILE A 39 10.37 0.37 -4.83
N ASN A 40 10.59 1.49 -5.50
CA ASN A 40 11.45 2.56 -5.00
C ASN A 40 10.91 3.15 -3.69
N ALA A 41 9.60 3.40 -3.60
CA ALA A 41 8.99 3.87 -2.36
C ALA A 41 9.16 2.88 -1.19
N ASN A 42 9.14 1.56 -1.47
CA ASN A 42 9.43 0.55 -0.45
C ASN A 42 10.90 0.56 -0.03
N ILE A 43 11.83 0.70 -0.97
CA ILE A 43 13.28 0.83 -0.69
C ILE A 43 13.55 2.06 0.17
N ASP A 44 13.00 3.22 -0.20
CA ASP A 44 13.15 4.47 0.55
C ASP A 44 12.61 4.34 1.98
N GLY A 45 11.51 3.62 2.18
CA GLY A 45 10.96 3.34 3.50
C GLY A 45 11.87 2.48 4.39
N VAL A 46 12.75 1.64 3.82
CA VAL A 46 13.81 0.94 4.58
C VAL A 46 14.80 1.94 5.17
N PHE A 47 15.09 3.01 4.43
CA PHE A 47 15.96 4.11 4.84
C PHE A 47 15.21 5.23 5.58
N VAL A 48 14.00 4.95 6.10
CA VAL A 48 13.18 5.90 6.89
C VAL A 48 12.70 7.12 6.08
N ASN A 49 12.78 7.06 4.76
CA ASN A 49 12.20 8.07 3.88
C ASN A 49 10.80 7.62 3.43
N TYR A 50 9.78 8.11 4.13
CA TYR A 50 8.38 7.74 3.86
C TYR A 50 7.65 8.68 2.89
N GLU A 51 8.29 9.75 2.42
CA GLU A 51 7.63 10.73 1.54
C GLU A 51 7.13 10.13 0.22
N PRO A 52 7.91 9.29 -0.51
CA PRO A 52 7.41 8.65 -1.72
C PRO A 52 6.16 7.78 -1.47
N MET A 53 6.18 7.02 -0.37
CA MET A 53 5.06 6.17 0.02
C MET A 53 3.82 7.00 0.37
N LYS A 54 3.98 8.14 1.05
CA LYS A 54 2.88 9.07 1.34
C LYS A 54 2.29 9.65 0.06
N ILE A 55 3.11 9.99 -0.93
CA ILE A 55 2.64 10.52 -2.23
C ILE A 55 1.79 9.47 -2.94
N ILE A 56 2.22 8.21 -2.97
CA ILE A 56 1.45 7.09 -3.53
C ILE A 56 0.11 6.96 -2.81
N PHE A 57 0.11 6.84 -1.47
CA PHE A 57 -1.14 6.66 -0.71
C PHE A 57 -2.11 7.83 -0.84
N LYS A 58 -1.62 9.07 -0.95
CA LYS A 58 -2.46 10.25 -1.22
C LYS A 58 -3.18 10.18 -2.56
N ARG A 59 -2.60 9.53 -3.57
CA ARG A 59 -3.21 9.36 -4.89
C ARG A 59 -4.27 8.27 -4.92
N ILE A 60 -4.08 7.20 -4.13
CA ILE A 60 -4.86 5.97 -4.27
C ILE A 60 -5.93 5.74 -3.21
N ILE A 61 -5.85 6.41 -2.05
CA ILE A 61 -6.86 6.28 -0.99
C ILE A 61 -8.14 7.00 -1.41
N LYS A 62 -9.27 6.28 -1.36
CA LYS A 62 -10.61 6.80 -1.61
C LYS A 62 -11.54 6.40 -0.47
N VAL A 63 -12.61 7.17 -0.24
CA VAL A 63 -13.69 6.76 0.66
C VAL A 63 -14.40 5.58 0.00
N ALA A 64 -14.54 4.47 0.72
CA ALA A 64 -15.31 3.34 0.23
C ALA A 64 -16.77 3.76 0.09
N VAL A 65 -17.34 3.64 -1.10
CA VAL A 65 -18.78 3.82 -1.30
C VAL A 65 -19.46 2.62 -0.65
N ASN A 66 -20.40 2.87 0.27
CA ASN A 66 -21.08 1.81 1.04
C ASN A 66 -21.54 0.66 0.14
N TYR A 67 -20.91 -0.52 0.30
CA TYR A 67 -21.40 -1.78 -0.25
C TYR A 67 -22.46 -2.43 0.66
N PHE A 68 -23.16 -1.62 1.47
CA PHE A 68 -24.24 -2.04 2.37
C PHE A 68 -25.53 -1.29 2.01
#